data_AF-G2G3S2-F1
#
_entry.id   AF-G2G3S2-F1
#
_cell.length_a   1.000
_cell.length_b   1.000
_cell.length_c   1.000
_cell.angle_alpha   90.00
_cell.angle_beta   90.00
_cell.angle_gamma   90.00
#
_symmetry.space_group_name_H-M   'P 1'
#
loop_
_entity.id
_entity.type
_entity.pdbx_description
1 polymer ?
#
loop_
_entity_poly.entity_id
_entity_poly.type
_entity_poly.pdbx_seq_one_letter_code
_entity_poly.pdbx_strand_id
1 'polypeptide(L)'
;MTPGAASADTARAYTHHATLTQLDPTGLAELENTVDRLGTTYSSKPPRELWPMAARQRHHVFTLQHEHRHSLREARELARHAGMLSVILAWIAHDLGQGDLVQAYCDDAWTQSEQSGVLEVGAWAEDVRSTHALYDNRPLDALVAATRGMAVAPRNGNAAIRLSAQVARAYARLGKADDFEQAAVRAHNHQQRLPLHGAGLFAVDAVRITSYDASSYVWLGHAPRARAAAEEAIGHYRAFPGPFQAPTRLAIAQLDLAQAHSALGEPDAAIAMAREALASGRLVDSVRGRAQQLDRTLQRRYPQHSAVAEFGEELHVLLAA
;
A
#
# COMPACT_ATOMS: atom_id res chain seq x y z
N MET A 1 16.67 -40.63 35.51
CA MET A 1 17.37 -39.32 35.41
C MET A 1 17.65 -38.84 36.82
N THR A 2 18.88 -39.00 37.29
CA THR A 2 19.31 -38.56 38.62
C THR A 2 19.29 -37.03 38.69
N PRO A 3 18.72 -36.40 39.72
CA PRO A 3 18.63 -34.95 39.87
C PRO A 3 19.99 -34.34 40.29
N GLY A 4 21.03 -34.56 39.49
CA GLY A 4 22.43 -34.27 39.82
C GLY A 4 23.06 -33.11 39.04
N ALA A 5 22.29 -32.25 38.36
CA ALA A 5 22.84 -31.22 37.47
C ALA A 5 22.18 -29.83 37.62
N ALA A 6 21.54 -29.55 38.75
CA ALA A 6 20.97 -28.23 39.03
C ALA A 6 21.82 -27.52 40.11
N SER A 7 22.84 -26.77 39.69
CA SER A 7 23.55 -25.82 40.55
C SER A 7 23.25 -24.38 40.12
N ALA A 8 23.50 -23.41 41.01
CA ALA A 8 23.39 -22.00 40.68
C ALA A 8 24.30 -21.62 39.49
N ASP A 9 25.46 -22.27 39.36
CA ASP A 9 26.40 -22.01 38.27
C ASP A 9 25.91 -22.60 36.94
N THR A 10 25.26 -23.76 36.97
CA THR A 10 24.60 -24.32 35.79
C THR A 10 23.48 -23.39 35.31
N ALA A 11 22.66 -22.86 36.22
CA ALA A 11 21.62 -21.90 35.88
C ALA A 11 22.20 -20.57 35.32
N ARG A 12 23.30 -20.06 35.90
CA ARG A 12 24.01 -18.88 35.36
C ARG A 12 24.56 -19.13 33.97
N ALA A 13 25.12 -20.31 33.70
CA ALA A 13 25.60 -20.68 32.37
C ALA A 13 24.47 -20.74 31.34
N TYR A 14 23.28 -21.25 31.71
CA TYR A 14 22.09 -21.22 30.86
C TYR A 14 21.68 -19.78 30.51
N THR A 15 21.61 -18.90 31.51
CA THR A 15 21.29 -17.48 31.30
C THR A 15 22.30 -16.81 30.38
N HIS A 16 23.60 -17.03 30.58
CA HIS A 16 24.64 -16.49 29.72
C HIS A 16 24.49 -16.98 28.27
N HIS A 17 24.25 -18.28 28.07
CA HIS A 17 24.10 -18.87 26.74
C HIS A 17 22.89 -18.32 25.98
N ALA A 18 21.79 -18.03 26.68
CA ALA A 18 20.57 -17.44 26.12
C ALA A 18 20.77 -16.00 25.62
N THR A 19 21.79 -15.30 26.11
CA THR A 19 22.12 -13.91 25.73
C THR A 19 23.28 -13.80 24.74
N LEU A 20 23.92 -14.91 24.36
CA LEU A 20 25.04 -14.88 23.42
C LEU A 20 24.58 -14.47 22.02
N THR A 21 25.23 -13.44 21.47
CA THR A 21 24.93 -12.85 20.17
C THR A 21 26.21 -12.53 19.41
N GLN A 22 26.13 -12.61 18.09
CA GLN A 22 27.14 -12.15 17.12
C GLN A 22 26.64 -10.91 16.35
N LEU A 23 25.48 -10.37 16.73
CA LEU A 23 24.93 -9.16 16.14
C LEU A 23 25.52 -7.92 16.82
N ASP A 24 25.78 -6.89 16.03
CA ASP A 24 26.09 -5.55 16.53
C ASP A 24 24.76 -4.84 16.88
N PRO A 25 24.58 -4.35 18.13
CA PRO A 25 23.43 -3.53 18.49
C PRO A 25 23.19 -2.34 17.54
N THR A 26 24.25 -1.76 16.99
CA THR A 26 24.18 -0.67 16.01
C THR A 26 23.52 -1.13 14.72
N GLY A 27 23.80 -2.35 14.27
CA GLY A 27 23.26 -2.93 13.04
C GLY A 27 21.73 -3.11 13.08
N LEU A 28 21.16 -3.47 14.24
CA LEU A 28 19.71 -3.56 14.40
C LEU A 28 19.03 -2.18 14.31
N ALA A 29 19.64 -1.15 14.91
CA ALA A 29 19.14 0.22 14.78
C ALA A 29 19.26 0.75 13.33
N GLU A 30 20.33 0.39 12.62
CA GLU A 30 20.51 0.72 11.21
C GLU A 30 19.47 0.05 10.29
N LEU A 31 19.06 -1.18 10.60
CA LEU A 31 17.97 -1.87 9.91
C LEU A 31 16.64 -1.13 10.08
N GLU A 32 16.30 -0.70 11.30
CA GLU A 32 15.08 0.08 11.55
C GLU A 32 15.10 1.39 10.75
N ASN A 33 16.19 2.15 10.85
CA ASN A 33 16.38 3.38 10.08
C ASN A 33 16.27 3.15 8.56
N THR A 34 16.69 1.97 8.10
CA THR A 34 16.60 1.59 6.68
C THR A 34 15.17 1.28 6.26
N VAL A 35 14.38 0.58 7.09
CA VAL A 35 12.95 0.36 6.87
C VAL A 35 12.22 1.70 6.80
N ASP A 36 12.47 2.61 7.75
CA ASP A 36 11.85 3.93 7.80
C ASP A 36 12.21 4.78 6.57
N ARG A 37 13.49 4.78 6.18
CA ARG A 37 13.96 5.50 4.98
C ARG A 37 13.32 4.95 3.70
N LEU A 38 13.22 3.64 3.55
CA LEU A 38 12.56 3.03 2.39
C LEU A 38 11.06 3.34 2.39
N GLY A 39 10.39 3.23 3.54
CA GLY A 39 8.98 3.54 3.69
C GLY A 39 8.65 5.00 3.37
N THR A 40 9.50 5.94 3.77
CA THR A 40 9.32 7.38 3.50
C THR A 40 9.65 7.77 2.05
N THR A 41 10.66 7.14 1.44
CA THR A 41 11.06 7.42 0.04
C THR A 41 10.28 6.64 -1.01
N TYR A 42 9.41 5.71 -0.60
CA TYR A 42 8.61 4.85 -1.48
C TYR A 42 7.89 5.64 -2.59
N SER A 43 7.19 6.71 -2.20
CA SER A 43 6.35 7.49 -3.11
C SER A 43 7.15 8.39 -4.07
N SER A 44 8.40 8.74 -3.71
CA SER A 44 9.20 9.74 -4.42
C SER A 44 10.25 9.16 -5.38
N LYS A 45 10.56 7.86 -5.29
CA LYS A 45 11.58 7.22 -6.14
C LYS A 45 11.02 6.11 -7.03
N PRO A 46 11.40 6.01 -8.32
CA PRO A 46 10.88 4.98 -9.21
C PRO A 46 10.96 3.56 -8.61
N PRO A 47 9.91 2.72 -8.75
CA PRO A 47 9.89 1.38 -8.16
C PRO A 47 11.09 0.51 -8.55
N ARG A 48 11.56 0.63 -9.81
CA ARG A 48 12.73 -0.10 -10.33
C ARG A 48 14.04 0.26 -9.62
N GLU A 49 14.17 1.48 -9.10
CA GLU A 49 15.34 1.90 -8.33
C GLU A 49 15.25 1.45 -6.87
N LEU A 50 14.05 1.42 -6.31
CA LEU A 50 13.81 0.98 -4.93
C LEU A 50 13.98 -0.53 -4.74
N TRP A 51 13.58 -1.32 -5.74
CA TRP A 51 13.64 -2.79 -5.68
C TRP A 51 15.00 -3.34 -5.23
N PRO A 52 16.13 -3.05 -5.91
CA PRO A 52 17.42 -3.61 -5.52
C PRO A 52 17.87 -3.14 -4.12
N MET A 53 17.44 -1.95 -3.67
CA MET A 53 17.73 -1.47 -2.33
C MET A 53 16.99 -2.29 -1.27
N ALA A 54 15.67 -2.46 -1.43
CA ALA A 54 14.86 -3.22 -0.49
C ALA A 54 15.22 -4.73 -0.50
N ALA A 55 15.42 -5.31 -1.68
CA ALA A 55 15.75 -6.72 -1.84
C ALA A 55 17.10 -7.09 -1.20
N ARG A 56 18.13 -6.23 -1.37
CA ARG A 56 19.42 -6.43 -0.69
C ARG A 56 19.28 -6.41 0.83
N GLN A 57 18.48 -5.50 1.36
CA GLN A 57 18.26 -5.40 2.81
C GLN A 57 17.48 -6.61 3.34
N ARG A 58 16.45 -7.06 2.61
CA ARG A 58 15.72 -8.27 2.97
C ARG A 58 16.62 -9.51 2.98
N HIS A 59 17.52 -9.62 2.01
CA HIS A 59 18.52 -10.69 1.95
C HIS A 59 19.55 -10.57 3.08
N HIS A 60 20.01 -9.36 3.40
CA HIS A 60 20.91 -9.14 4.53
C HIS A 60 20.30 -9.62 5.86
N VAL A 61 19.03 -9.29 6.11
CA VAL A 61 18.31 -9.80 7.30
C VAL A 61 18.20 -11.32 7.30
N PHE A 62 17.98 -11.95 6.13
CA PHE A 62 17.98 -13.40 6.00
C PHE A 62 19.34 -14.01 6.41
N THR A 63 20.45 -13.43 5.97
CA THR A 63 21.80 -13.84 6.38
C THR A 63 21.98 -13.72 7.89
N LEU A 64 21.59 -12.59 8.49
CA LEU A 64 21.66 -12.39 9.95
C LEU A 64 20.84 -13.43 10.73
N GLN A 65 19.68 -13.83 10.22
CA GLN A 65 18.82 -14.83 10.85
C GLN A 65 19.39 -16.26 10.81
N HIS A 66 20.18 -16.61 9.78
CA HIS A 66 20.55 -18.02 9.55
C HIS A 66 22.04 -18.30 9.72
N GLU A 67 22.89 -17.28 9.58
CA GLU A 67 24.35 -17.43 9.58
C GLU A 67 25.02 -16.83 10.81
N HIS A 68 24.27 -16.07 11.62
CA HIS A 68 24.77 -15.42 12.83
C HIS A 68 24.03 -15.92 14.07
N ARG A 69 24.78 -16.19 15.14
CA ARG A 69 24.21 -16.49 16.44
C ARG A 69 23.56 -15.23 17.02
N HIS A 70 22.37 -15.38 17.60
CA HIS A 70 21.62 -14.29 18.20
C HIS A 70 20.69 -14.83 19.29
N SER A 71 20.25 -13.95 20.19
CA SER A 71 19.27 -14.27 21.21
C SER A 71 17.85 -14.37 20.63
N LEU A 72 16.93 -14.99 21.36
CA LEU A 72 15.51 -15.05 20.96
C LEU A 72 14.86 -13.67 20.83
N ARG A 73 15.34 -12.68 21.59
CA ARG A 73 14.85 -11.30 21.48
C ARG A 73 15.25 -10.72 20.13
N GLU A 74 16.53 -10.81 19.78
CA GLU A 74 17.05 -10.32 18.51
C GLU A 74 16.43 -11.08 17.32
N ALA A 75 16.16 -12.38 17.46
CA ALA A 75 15.45 -13.17 16.44
C ALA A 75 14.09 -12.54 16.08
N ARG A 76 13.32 -12.13 17.09
CA ARG A 76 12.02 -11.47 16.90
C ARG A 76 12.15 -10.10 16.27
N GLU A 77 13.16 -9.34 16.67
CA GLU A 77 13.47 -8.04 16.06
C GLU A 77 13.86 -8.20 14.59
N LEU A 78 14.75 -9.14 14.25
CA LEU A 78 15.11 -9.45 12.86
C LEU A 78 13.89 -9.90 12.05
N ALA A 79 13.03 -10.77 12.60
CA ALA A 79 11.79 -11.18 11.95
C ALA A 79 10.87 -9.99 11.66
N ARG A 80 10.71 -9.05 12.61
CA ARG A 80 9.92 -7.83 12.36
C ARG A 80 10.49 -7.03 11.18
N HIS A 81 11.79 -6.79 11.12
CA HIS A 81 12.42 -6.06 10.02
C HIS A 81 12.31 -6.81 8.70
N ALA A 82 12.51 -8.14 8.69
CA ALA A 82 12.32 -8.98 7.51
C ALA A 82 10.90 -8.82 6.95
N GLY A 83 9.88 -8.90 7.81
CA GLY A 83 8.50 -8.75 7.38
C GLY A 83 8.16 -7.35 6.87
N MET A 84 8.66 -6.29 7.52
CA MET A 84 8.46 -4.91 7.05
C MET A 84 9.13 -4.66 5.68
N LEU A 85 10.34 -5.20 5.45
CA LEU A 85 11.01 -5.15 4.15
C LEU A 85 10.23 -5.93 3.09
N SER A 86 9.65 -7.07 3.45
CA SER A 86 8.78 -7.83 2.56
C SER A 86 7.49 -7.09 2.21
N VAL A 87 6.87 -6.36 3.15
CA VAL A 87 5.74 -5.47 2.83
C VAL A 87 6.15 -4.39 1.82
N ILE A 88 7.33 -3.78 1.99
CA ILE A 88 7.84 -2.78 1.04
C ILE A 88 8.03 -3.42 -0.34
N LEU A 89 8.64 -4.61 -0.42
CA LEU A 89 8.83 -5.34 -1.66
C LEU A 89 7.50 -5.73 -2.32
N ALA A 90 6.48 -6.10 -1.55
CA ALA A 90 5.15 -6.39 -2.06
C ALA A 90 4.50 -5.13 -2.68
N TRP A 91 4.66 -3.96 -2.06
CA TRP A 91 4.20 -2.69 -2.63
C TRP A 91 4.96 -2.31 -3.90
N ILE A 92 6.29 -2.50 -3.92
CA ILE A 92 7.09 -2.26 -5.14
C ILE A 92 6.67 -3.24 -6.25
N ALA A 93 6.42 -4.51 -5.93
CA ALA A 93 5.92 -5.51 -6.88
C ALA A 93 4.54 -5.10 -7.43
N HIS A 94 3.65 -4.58 -6.58
CA HIS A 94 2.36 -4.04 -7.00
C HIS A 94 2.54 -2.88 -7.99
N ASP A 95 3.39 -1.91 -7.69
CA ASP A 95 3.69 -0.79 -8.57
C ASP A 95 4.31 -1.23 -9.92
N LEU A 96 4.99 -2.38 -9.94
CA LEU A 96 5.60 -2.98 -11.12
C LEU A 96 4.69 -3.96 -11.88
N GLY A 97 3.47 -4.22 -11.40
CA GLY A 97 2.55 -5.18 -12.01
C GLY A 97 2.95 -6.65 -11.84
N GLN A 98 3.78 -6.97 -10.84
CA GLN A 98 4.34 -8.31 -10.61
C GLN A 98 3.50 -9.10 -9.57
N GLY A 99 2.31 -9.55 -9.97
CA GLY A 99 1.33 -10.17 -9.07
C GLY A 99 1.85 -11.39 -8.28
N ASP A 100 2.58 -12.30 -8.92
CA ASP A 100 3.16 -13.47 -8.24
C ASP A 100 4.12 -13.06 -7.10
N LEU A 101 4.87 -11.97 -7.31
CA LEU A 101 5.78 -11.44 -6.30
C LEU A 101 5.03 -10.70 -5.18
N VAL A 102 3.91 -10.03 -5.47
CA VAL A 102 3.03 -9.47 -4.42
C VAL A 102 2.62 -10.58 -3.47
N GLN A 103 2.13 -11.70 -4.00
CA GLN A 103 1.66 -12.82 -3.19
C GLN A 103 2.79 -13.42 -2.34
N ALA A 104 3.94 -13.71 -2.95
CA ALA A 104 5.08 -14.30 -2.26
C ALA A 104 5.60 -13.43 -1.10
N TYR A 105 5.73 -12.11 -1.32
CA TYR A 105 6.19 -11.20 -0.27
C TYR A 105 5.14 -10.92 0.80
N CYS A 106 3.85 -10.93 0.47
CA CYS A 106 2.78 -10.88 1.47
C CYS A 106 2.80 -12.12 2.38
N ASP A 107 3.04 -13.31 1.82
CA ASP A 107 3.12 -14.56 2.60
C ASP A 107 4.37 -14.61 3.49
N ASP A 108 5.51 -14.15 3.00
CA ASP A 108 6.72 -13.98 3.82
C ASP A 108 6.46 -12.97 4.95
N ALA A 109 5.92 -11.79 4.65
CA ALA A 109 5.61 -10.78 5.66
C ALA A 109 4.66 -11.30 6.74
N TRP A 110 3.63 -12.07 6.37
CA TRP A 110 2.73 -12.71 7.32
C TRP A 110 3.48 -13.68 8.23
N THR A 111 4.27 -14.58 7.65
CA THR A 111 5.07 -15.57 8.40
C THR A 111 6.03 -14.87 9.37
N GLN A 112 6.74 -13.85 8.91
CA GLN A 112 7.66 -13.06 9.75
C GLN A 112 6.93 -12.30 10.87
N SER A 113 5.67 -11.88 10.64
CA SER A 113 4.85 -11.25 11.68
C SER A 113 4.54 -12.22 12.83
N GLU A 114 4.29 -13.50 12.52
CA GLU A 114 4.05 -14.54 13.52
C GLU A 114 5.33 -14.85 14.30
N GLN A 115 6.47 -14.98 13.60
CA GLN A 115 7.77 -15.23 14.22
C GLN A 115 8.21 -14.09 15.15
N SER A 116 7.95 -12.84 14.77
CA SER A 116 8.27 -11.67 15.60
C SER A 116 7.31 -11.48 16.78
N GLY A 117 6.09 -12.01 16.69
CA GLY A 117 4.99 -11.69 17.60
C GLY A 117 4.37 -10.30 17.37
N VAL A 118 4.79 -9.59 16.31
CA VAL A 118 4.28 -8.26 15.94
C VAL A 118 3.34 -8.40 14.74
N LEU A 119 2.08 -8.74 15.01
CA LEU A 119 1.09 -9.03 13.98
C LEU A 119 0.69 -7.82 13.11
N GLU A 120 1.03 -6.60 13.51
CA GLU A 120 0.82 -5.40 12.68
C GLU A 120 1.54 -5.51 11.33
N VAL A 121 2.68 -6.20 11.26
CA VAL A 121 3.37 -6.48 9.99
C VAL A 121 2.48 -7.29 9.04
N GLY A 122 1.77 -8.30 9.57
CA GLY A 122 0.80 -9.09 8.83
C GLY A 122 -0.41 -8.25 8.39
N ALA A 123 -0.87 -7.31 9.23
CA ALA A 123 -1.93 -6.37 8.83
C ALA A 123 -1.52 -5.51 7.62
N TRP A 124 -0.28 -5.02 7.59
CA TRP A 124 0.22 -4.29 6.43
C TRP A 124 0.37 -5.16 5.17
N ALA A 125 0.75 -6.43 5.31
CA ALA A 125 0.79 -7.37 4.20
C ALA A 125 -0.60 -7.59 3.58
N GLU A 126 -1.63 -7.72 4.42
CA GLU A 126 -3.02 -7.86 3.98
C GLU A 126 -3.58 -6.59 3.32
N ASP A 127 -3.11 -5.41 3.72
CA ASP A 127 -3.45 -4.16 3.04
C ASP A 127 -2.89 -4.10 1.61
N VAL A 128 -1.68 -4.62 1.37
CA VAL A 128 -1.13 -4.77 0.01
C VAL A 128 -1.96 -5.75 -0.80
N ARG A 129 -2.24 -6.94 -0.22
CA ARG A 129 -3.04 -7.98 -0.86
C ARG A 129 -4.42 -7.46 -1.25
N SER A 130 -5.06 -6.72 -0.34
CA SER A 130 -6.35 -6.07 -0.58
C SER A 130 -6.27 -5.05 -1.71
N THR A 131 -5.26 -4.19 -1.69
CA THR A 131 -5.08 -3.19 -2.76
C THR A 131 -4.86 -3.86 -4.11
N HIS A 132 -3.93 -4.81 -4.20
CA HIS A 132 -3.63 -5.50 -5.45
C HIS A 132 -4.88 -6.20 -6.01
N ALA A 133 -5.64 -6.91 -5.17
CA ALA A 133 -6.87 -7.57 -5.59
C ALA A 133 -7.95 -6.57 -6.10
N LEU A 134 -8.04 -5.36 -5.55
CA LEU A 134 -8.95 -4.33 -6.09
C LEU A 134 -8.57 -3.90 -7.50
N TYR A 135 -7.28 -3.73 -7.79
CA TYR A 135 -6.79 -3.35 -9.12
C TYR A 135 -6.83 -4.53 -10.11
N ASP A 136 -6.71 -5.77 -9.63
CA ASP A 136 -6.85 -7.00 -10.42
C ASP A 136 -8.31 -7.47 -10.57
N ASN A 137 -9.28 -6.60 -10.23
CA ASN A 137 -10.72 -6.87 -10.35
C ASN A 137 -11.21 -8.12 -9.58
N ARG A 138 -10.62 -8.39 -8.40
CA ARG A 138 -10.97 -9.48 -7.48
C ARG A 138 -11.47 -8.93 -6.14
N PRO A 139 -12.64 -8.26 -6.11
CA PRO A 139 -13.07 -7.51 -4.94
C PRO A 139 -13.47 -8.38 -3.73
N LEU A 140 -13.85 -9.64 -3.94
CA LEU A 140 -14.08 -10.57 -2.83
C LEU A 140 -12.77 -10.90 -2.10
N ASP A 141 -11.71 -11.20 -2.85
CA ASP A 141 -10.37 -11.43 -2.28
C ASP A 141 -9.86 -10.19 -1.56
N ALA A 142 -10.15 -9.00 -2.11
CA ALA A 142 -9.81 -7.74 -1.47
C ALA A 142 -10.51 -7.55 -0.12
N LEU A 143 -11.79 -7.91 -0.03
CA LEU A 143 -12.57 -7.84 1.21
C LEU A 143 -12.07 -8.85 2.25
N VAL A 144 -11.76 -10.08 1.82
CA VAL A 144 -11.19 -11.12 2.68
C VAL A 144 -9.86 -10.66 3.25
N ALA A 145 -8.95 -10.19 2.41
CA ALA A 145 -7.65 -9.67 2.83
C ALA A 145 -7.80 -8.51 3.83
N ALA A 146 -8.59 -7.49 3.49
CA ALA A 146 -8.81 -6.34 4.37
C ALA A 146 -9.37 -6.75 5.74
N THR A 147 -10.33 -7.67 5.77
CA THR A 147 -10.94 -8.16 7.02
C THR A 147 -9.96 -8.98 7.85
N ARG A 148 -9.13 -9.83 7.22
CA ARG A 148 -8.06 -10.57 7.90
C ARG A 148 -7.03 -9.63 8.52
N GLY A 149 -6.60 -8.61 7.78
CA GLY A 149 -5.68 -7.60 8.31
C GLY A 149 -6.28 -6.85 9.49
N MET A 150 -7.55 -6.44 9.41
CA MET A 150 -8.22 -5.73 10.51
C MET A 150 -8.31 -6.57 11.79
N ALA A 151 -8.44 -7.90 11.67
CA ALA A 151 -8.54 -8.79 12.82
C ALA A 151 -7.25 -8.83 13.66
N VAL A 152 -6.09 -8.54 13.06
CA VAL A 152 -4.78 -8.58 13.73
C VAL A 152 -4.13 -7.22 13.93
N ALA A 153 -4.62 -6.18 13.26
CA ALA A 153 -4.10 -4.82 13.37
C ALA A 153 -4.29 -4.25 14.78
N PRO A 154 -3.31 -3.49 15.31
CA PRO A 154 -3.48 -2.75 16.57
C PRO A 154 -4.70 -1.83 16.50
N ARG A 155 -5.54 -1.87 17.54
CA ARG A 155 -6.74 -1.03 17.62
C ARG A 155 -6.37 0.44 17.48
N ASN A 156 -7.07 1.15 16.60
CA ASN A 156 -6.83 2.55 16.26
C ASN A 156 -5.42 2.86 15.69
N GLY A 157 -4.62 1.85 15.33
CA GLY A 157 -3.35 2.04 14.64
C GLY A 157 -3.55 2.37 13.16
N ASN A 158 -2.49 2.86 12.50
CA ASN A 158 -2.53 3.27 11.09
C ASN A 158 -2.99 2.12 10.17
N ALA A 159 -2.52 0.89 10.43
CA ALA A 159 -2.92 -0.29 9.66
C ALA A 159 -4.43 -0.53 9.76
N ALA A 160 -4.98 -0.56 10.98
CA ALA A 160 -6.41 -0.78 11.22
C ALA A 160 -7.28 0.26 10.50
N ILE A 161 -6.87 1.53 10.56
CA ILE A 161 -7.59 2.63 9.91
C ILE A 161 -7.54 2.48 8.38
N ARG A 162 -6.35 2.23 7.80
CA ARG A 162 -6.23 2.05 6.35
C ARG A 162 -7.02 0.85 5.85
N LEU A 163 -6.94 -0.28 6.55
CA LEU A 163 -7.70 -1.49 6.25
C LEU A 163 -9.21 -1.28 6.36
N SER A 164 -9.69 -0.46 7.31
CA SER A 164 -11.11 -0.11 7.40
C SER A 164 -11.61 0.61 6.15
N ALA A 165 -10.78 1.49 5.58
CA ALA A 165 -11.09 2.17 4.33
C ALA A 165 -10.99 1.23 3.13
N GLN A 166 -10.10 0.23 3.16
CA GLN A 166 -10.04 -0.83 2.15
C GLN A 166 -11.28 -1.72 2.15
N VAL A 167 -11.85 -2.02 3.32
CA VAL A 167 -13.15 -2.72 3.42
C VAL A 167 -14.25 -1.92 2.71
N ALA A 168 -14.33 -0.61 2.95
CA ALA A 168 -15.29 0.26 2.26
C ALA A 168 -15.10 0.19 0.73
N ARG A 169 -13.85 0.36 0.26
CA ARG A 169 -13.52 0.24 -1.17
C ARG A 169 -13.92 -1.10 -1.76
N ALA A 170 -13.73 -2.20 -1.04
CA ALA A 170 -14.12 -3.52 -1.51
C ALA A 170 -15.64 -3.65 -1.66
N TYR A 171 -16.43 -3.12 -0.71
CA TYR A 171 -17.90 -3.06 -0.86
C TYR A 171 -18.33 -2.20 -2.04
N ALA A 172 -17.71 -1.04 -2.25
CA ALA A 172 -17.98 -0.20 -3.41
C ALA A 172 -17.68 -0.94 -4.72
N ARG A 173 -16.56 -1.66 -4.80
CA ARG A 173 -16.19 -2.45 -5.98
C ARG A 173 -17.13 -3.64 -6.23
N LEU A 174 -17.77 -4.15 -5.18
CA LEU A 174 -18.83 -5.17 -5.26
C LEU A 174 -20.21 -4.61 -5.63
N GLY A 175 -20.36 -3.28 -5.75
CA GLY A 175 -21.66 -2.64 -5.99
C GLY A 175 -22.58 -2.61 -4.76
N LYS A 176 -22.05 -2.87 -3.56
CA LYS A 176 -22.82 -2.92 -2.31
C LYS A 176 -22.83 -1.54 -1.65
N ALA A 177 -23.68 -0.65 -2.15
CA ALA A 177 -23.73 0.76 -1.73
C ALA A 177 -23.99 0.92 -0.22
N ASP A 178 -24.96 0.19 0.33
CA ASP A 178 -25.31 0.30 1.76
C ASP A 178 -24.19 -0.18 2.69
N ASP A 179 -23.49 -1.27 2.30
CA ASP A 179 -22.35 -1.78 3.04
C ASP A 179 -21.14 -0.83 2.93
N PHE A 180 -20.95 -0.20 1.77
CA PHE A 180 -19.95 0.85 1.57
C PHE A 180 -20.20 2.04 2.50
N GLU A 181 -21.42 2.60 2.54
CA GLU A 181 -21.72 3.77 3.39
C GLU A 181 -21.46 3.47 4.86
N GLN A 182 -21.90 2.30 5.35
CA GLN A 182 -21.62 1.88 6.73
C GLN A 182 -20.13 1.69 7.02
N ALA A 183 -19.36 1.17 6.07
CA ALA A 183 -17.91 1.01 6.21
C ALA A 183 -17.17 2.36 6.11
N ALA A 184 -17.59 3.24 5.21
CA ALA A 184 -17.01 4.56 5.00
C ALA A 184 -17.18 5.46 6.24
N VAL A 185 -18.35 5.44 6.88
CA VAL A 185 -18.57 6.15 8.16
C VAL A 185 -17.53 5.75 9.21
N ARG A 186 -17.20 4.45 9.31
CA ARG A 186 -16.17 3.97 10.26
C ARG A 186 -14.79 4.53 9.93
N ALA A 187 -14.39 4.53 8.65
CA ALA A 187 -13.13 5.11 8.22
C ALA A 187 -13.08 6.63 8.47
N HIS A 188 -14.16 7.35 8.14
CA HIS A 188 -14.27 8.81 8.34
C HIS A 188 -14.27 9.23 9.82
N ASN A 189 -14.79 8.40 10.72
CA ASN A 189 -14.73 8.68 12.17
C ASN A 189 -13.29 8.79 12.70
N HIS A 190 -12.31 8.20 12.01
CA HIS A 190 -10.90 8.35 12.35
C HIS A 190 -10.28 9.63 11.78
N GLN A 191 -10.87 10.21 10.72
CA GLN A 191 -10.28 11.29 9.91
C GLN A 191 -9.95 12.54 10.72
N GLN A 192 -10.80 12.92 11.69
CA GLN A 192 -10.57 14.09 12.56
C GLN A 192 -9.31 13.97 13.43
N ARG A 193 -8.82 12.75 13.68
CA ARG A 193 -7.64 12.48 14.50
C ARG A 193 -6.40 12.21 13.66
N LEU A 194 -6.55 12.08 12.35
CA LEU A 194 -5.43 11.88 11.45
C LEU A 194 -4.79 13.22 11.12
N PRO A 195 -3.46 13.25 10.93
CA PRO A 195 -2.87 14.39 10.27
C PRO A 195 -3.48 14.50 8.87
N LEU A 196 -3.58 15.73 8.36
CA LEU A 196 -3.90 15.94 6.94
C LEU A 196 -2.90 15.21 6.03
N HIS A 197 -1.67 15.04 6.50
CA HIS A 197 -0.56 14.49 5.74
C HIS A 197 0.22 13.46 6.58
N GLY A 198 0.41 12.28 6.00
CA GLY A 198 1.18 11.19 6.61
C GLY A 198 2.36 10.87 5.71
N ALA A 199 3.57 10.83 6.28
CA ALA A 199 4.76 10.46 5.52
C ALA A 199 4.85 8.93 5.37
N GLY A 200 5.04 8.48 4.13
CA GLY A 200 5.48 7.14 3.83
C GLY A 200 4.42 6.02 3.86
N LEU A 201 4.92 4.81 3.62
CA LEU A 201 4.14 3.62 3.34
C LEU A 201 3.34 3.08 4.53
N PHE A 202 3.76 3.38 5.77
CA PHE A 202 3.15 2.89 7.01
C PHE A 202 2.35 3.95 7.76
N ALA A 203 2.10 5.09 7.11
CA ALA A 203 1.20 6.13 7.61
C ALA A 203 -0.18 6.03 6.95
N VAL A 204 -1.16 6.65 7.61
CA VAL A 204 -2.47 6.97 7.06
C VAL A 204 -2.75 8.45 7.34
N ASP A 205 -3.45 9.09 6.43
CA ASP A 205 -3.72 10.52 6.44
C ASP A 205 -5.15 10.79 5.99
N ALA A 206 -5.69 11.94 6.38
CA ALA A 206 -7.08 12.28 6.08
C ALA A 206 -7.36 12.30 4.57
N VAL A 207 -6.41 12.82 3.78
CA VAL A 207 -6.56 12.99 2.33
C VAL A 207 -6.60 11.65 1.60
N ARG A 208 -5.90 10.64 2.11
CA ARG A 208 -5.95 9.27 1.59
C ARG A 208 -7.35 8.69 1.72
N ILE A 209 -8.04 8.93 2.82
CA ILE A 209 -9.42 8.48 3.02
C ILE A 209 -10.34 9.14 1.99
N THR A 210 -10.29 10.47 1.84
CA THR A 210 -11.03 11.21 0.80
C THR A 210 -10.75 10.67 -0.61
N SER A 211 -9.49 10.36 -0.91
CA SER A 211 -9.11 9.81 -2.22
C SER A 211 -9.61 8.38 -2.47
N TYR A 212 -9.88 7.61 -1.42
CA TYR A 212 -10.49 6.28 -1.52
C TYR A 212 -11.99 6.37 -1.78
N ASP A 213 -12.64 7.40 -1.21
CA ASP A 213 -14.02 7.75 -1.49
C ASP A 213 -14.24 8.08 -2.98
N ALA A 214 -13.36 8.89 -3.58
CA ALA A 214 -13.40 9.19 -5.01
C ALA A 214 -13.45 7.91 -5.88
N SER A 215 -12.48 7.01 -5.69
CA SER A 215 -12.45 5.69 -6.36
C SER A 215 -13.74 4.89 -6.12
N SER A 216 -14.27 4.92 -4.89
CA SER A 216 -15.45 4.15 -4.50
C SER A 216 -16.71 4.66 -5.18
N TYR A 217 -16.91 5.98 -5.23
CA TYR A 217 -18.05 6.58 -5.94
C TYR A 217 -17.96 6.38 -7.45
N VAL A 218 -16.75 6.34 -8.04
CA VAL A 218 -16.57 5.95 -9.44
C VAL A 218 -17.11 4.53 -9.67
N TRP A 219 -16.75 3.58 -8.81
CA TRP A 219 -17.21 2.19 -8.95
C TRP A 219 -18.71 2.01 -8.71
N LEU A 220 -19.29 2.79 -7.80
CA LEU A 220 -20.73 2.80 -7.53
C LEU A 220 -21.55 3.58 -8.59
N GLY A 221 -20.90 4.26 -9.53
CA GLY A 221 -21.58 5.06 -10.56
C GLY A 221 -22.15 6.40 -10.05
N HIS A 222 -21.72 6.87 -8.87
CA HIS A 222 -22.16 8.15 -8.29
C HIS A 222 -21.27 9.30 -8.77
N ALA A 223 -21.34 9.62 -10.06
CA ALA A 223 -20.43 10.58 -10.71
C ALA A 223 -20.32 11.96 -10.03
N PRO A 224 -21.42 12.60 -9.55
CA PRO A 224 -21.30 13.88 -8.83
C PRO A 224 -20.51 13.78 -7.52
N ARG A 225 -20.70 12.71 -6.74
CA ARG A 225 -19.94 12.47 -5.49
C ARG A 225 -18.48 12.12 -5.78
N ALA A 226 -18.24 11.33 -6.82
CA ALA A 226 -16.90 11.01 -7.29
C ALA A 226 -16.12 12.27 -7.67
N ARG A 227 -16.74 13.16 -8.43
CA ARG A 227 -16.16 14.45 -8.83
C ARG A 227 -15.78 15.30 -7.61
N ALA A 228 -16.71 15.52 -6.69
CA ALA A 228 -16.46 16.34 -5.50
C ALA A 228 -15.31 15.78 -4.63
N ALA A 229 -15.32 14.47 -4.35
CA ALA A 229 -14.26 13.83 -3.57
C ALA A 229 -12.89 13.86 -4.28
N ALA A 230 -12.88 13.70 -5.62
CA ALA A 230 -11.65 13.75 -6.40
C ALA A 230 -11.07 15.18 -6.45
N GLU A 231 -11.90 16.20 -6.69
CA GLU A 231 -11.49 17.60 -6.66
C GLU A 231 -10.89 17.99 -5.30
N GLU A 232 -11.53 17.58 -4.19
CA GLU A 232 -11.00 17.79 -2.83
C GLU A 232 -9.64 17.11 -2.63
N ALA A 233 -9.53 15.83 -2.99
CA ALA A 233 -8.28 15.09 -2.85
C ALA A 233 -7.15 15.69 -3.70
N ILE A 234 -7.43 16.10 -4.94
CA ILE A 234 -6.47 16.74 -5.85
C ILE A 234 -6.00 18.07 -5.27
N GLY A 235 -6.93 18.90 -4.78
CA GLY A 235 -6.61 20.18 -4.15
C GLY A 235 -5.63 20.02 -2.99
N HIS A 236 -5.86 19.02 -2.14
CA HIS A 236 -4.93 18.68 -1.08
C HIS A 236 -3.60 18.17 -1.62
N TYR A 237 -3.57 17.15 -2.48
CA TYR A 237 -2.31 16.56 -2.98
C TYR A 237 -1.40 17.57 -3.70
N ARG A 238 -1.97 18.53 -4.45
CA ARG A 238 -1.19 19.58 -5.13
C ARG A 238 -0.56 20.57 -4.15
N ALA A 239 -1.19 20.81 -3.01
CA ALA A 239 -0.69 21.72 -1.98
C ALA A 239 0.42 21.10 -1.12
N PHE A 240 0.74 19.81 -1.29
CA PHE A 240 1.69 19.12 -0.41
C PHE A 240 3.14 19.55 -0.67
N PRO A 241 3.86 20.03 0.36
CA PRO A 241 5.29 20.26 0.25
C PRO A 241 6.03 18.91 0.10
N GLY A 242 7.17 18.91 -0.60
CA GLY A 242 8.12 17.81 -0.46
C GLY A 242 8.57 17.69 1.01
N PRO A 243 8.72 16.49 1.60
CA PRO A 243 8.71 15.13 1.02
C PRO A 243 7.33 14.41 1.06
N PHE A 244 6.24 15.09 1.40
CA PHE A 244 4.92 14.47 1.59
C PHE A 244 4.16 14.22 0.29
N GLN A 245 4.77 14.51 -0.86
CA GLN A 245 4.17 14.32 -2.17
C GLN A 245 3.80 12.84 -2.42
N ALA A 246 2.62 12.63 -2.98
CA ALA A 246 2.09 11.31 -3.31
C ALA A 246 1.70 11.26 -4.80
N PRO A 247 2.68 11.28 -5.73
CA PRO A 247 2.43 11.44 -7.17
C PRO A 247 1.50 10.35 -7.73
N THR A 248 1.65 9.10 -7.30
CA THR A 248 0.73 8.01 -7.67
C THR A 248 -0.69 8.27 -7.17
N ARG A 249 -0.88 8.75 -5.93
CA ARG A 249 -2.22 9.02 -5.40
C ARG A 249 -2.87 10.21 -6.08
N LEU A 250 -2.11 11.25 -6.39
CA LEU A 250 -2.57 12.38 -7.19
C LEU A 250 -3.03 11.93 -8.57
N ALA A 251 -2.20 11.13 -9.27
CA ALA A 251 -2.55 10.59 -10.59
C ALA A 251 -3.83 9.71 -10.55
N ILE A 252 -3.98 8.87 -9.52
CA ILE A 252 -5.20 8.08 -9.34
C ILE A 252 -6.42 8.97 -9.09
N ALA A 253 -6.31 10.01 -8.25
CA ALA A 253 -7.41 10.94 -8.02
C ALA A 253 -7.79 11.72 -9.28
N GLN A 254 -6.81 12.14 -10.10
CA GLN A 254 -7.05 12.77 -11.41
C GLN A 254 -7.75 11.81 -12.38
N LEU A 255 -7.38 10.53 -12.40
CA LEU A 255 -8.04 9.52 -13.23
C LEU A 255 -9.46 9.21 -12.73
N ASP A 256 -9.71 9.22 -11.42
CA ASP A 256 -11.06 9.09 -10.86
C ASP A 256 -11.92 10.32 -11.21
N LEU A 257 -11.35 11.53 -11.18
CA LEU A 257 -12.02 12.75 -11.67
C LEU A 257 -12.34 12.66 -13.17
N ALA A 258 -11.40 12.15 -13.97
CA ALA A 258 -11.62 11.94 -15.39
C ALA A 258 -12.76 10.93 -15.68
N GLN A 259 -12.85 9.85 -14.90
CA GLN A 259 -13.98 8.92 -14.97
C GLN A 259 -15.30 9.61 -14.62
N ALA A 260 -15.31 10.48 -13.60
CA ALA A 260 -16.49 11.25 -13.23
C ALA A 260 -16.93 12.20 -14.34
N HIS A 261 -16.01 12.98 -14.93
CA HIS A 261 -16.28 13.83 -16.10
C HIS A 261 -16.84 13.03 -17.29
N SER A 262 -16.23 11.89 -17.60
CA SER A 262 -16.72 10.99 -18.65
C SER A 262 -18.15 10.52 -18.39
N ALA A 263 -18.48 10.16 -17.15
CA ALA A 263 -19.84 9.76 -16.76
C ALA A 263 -20.85 10.93 -16.83
N LEU A 264 -20.39 12.17 -16.61
CA LEU A 264 -21.21 13.39 -16.63
C LEU A 264 -21.44 13.99 -18.02
N GLY A 265 -20.85 13.43 -19.08
CA GLY A 265 -21.01 13.99 -20.43
C GLY A 265 -19.90 14.96 -20.86
N GLU A 266 -18.77 14.97 -20.15
CA GLU A 266 -17.71 15.98 -20.29
C GLU A 266 -16.40 15.32 -20.79
N PRO A 267 -16.33 14.78 -22.02
CA PRO A 267 -15.17 14.03 -22.51
C PRO A 267 -13.88 14.85 -22.58
N ASP A 268 -13.95 16.13 -22.96
CA ASP A 268 -12.77 17.01 -23.02
C ASP A 268 -12.14 17.22 -21.64
N ALA A 269 -12.98 17.46 -20.62
CA ALA A 269 -12.52 17.59 -19.24
C ALA A 269 -11.91 16.27 -18.73
N ALA A 270 -12.50 15.13 -19.10
CA ALA A 270 -11.96 13.83 -18.78
C ALA A 270 -10.56 13.62 -19.38
N ILE A 271 -10.38 13.94 -20.67
CA ILE A 271 -9.09 13.80 -21.36
C ILE A 271 -8.03 14.74 -20.76
N ALA A 272 -8.40 16.00 -20.47
CA ALA A 272 -7.48 16.96 -19.85
C ALA A 272 -6.93 16.43 -18.52
N MET A 273 -7.81 15.93 -17.63
CA MET A 273 -7.40 15.34 -16.36
C MET A 273 -6.58 14.06 -16.53
N ALA A 274 -6.89 13.23 -17.52
CA ALA A 274 -6.12 12.03 -17.82
C ALA A 274 -4.69 12.35 -18.27
N ARG A 275 -4.52 13.35 -19.15
CA ARG A 275 -3.20 13.81 -19.60
C ARG A 275 -2.36 14.35 -18.45
N GLU A 276 -2.96 15.12 -17.53
CA GLU A 276 -2.25 15.56 -16.33
C GLU A 276 -1.82 14.40 -15.43
N ALA A 277 -2.67 13.39 -15.23
CA ALA A 277 -2.33 12.21 -14.45
C ALA A 277 -1.14 11.44 -15.05
N LEU A 278 -1.11 11.33 -16.38
CA LEU A 278 -0.05 10.65 -17.11
C LEU A 278 1.28 11.43 -17.10
N ALA A 279 1.23 12.75 -16.90
CA ALA A 279 2.40 13.61 -16.75
C ALA A 279 3.00 13.59 -15.32
N SER A 280 2.47 12.80 -14.39
CA SER A 280 2.86 12.77 -12.97
C SER A 280 4.31 12.33 -12.67
N GLY A 281 5.07 11.90 -13.67
CA GLY A 281 6.47 11.45 -13.51
C GLY A 281 6.63 10.08 -12.84
N ARG A 282 5.53 9.44 -12.40
CA ARG A 282 5.52 8.11 -11.76
C ARG A 282 4.40 7.22 -12.31
N LEU A 283 4.61 6.68 -13.51
CA LEU A 283 3.67 5.80 -14.23
C LEU A 283 3.77 4.33 -13.79
N VAL A 284 3.30 4.05 -12.58
CA VAL A 284 3.18 2.68 -12.03
C VAL A 284 2.00 1.91 -12.64
N ASP A 285 1.99 0.60 -12.49
CA ASP A 285 1.00 -0.31 -13.09
C ASP A 285 -0.45 0.09 -12.77
N SER A 286 -0.73 0.47 -11.51
CA SER A 286 -2.07 0.92 -11.10
C SER A 286 -2.56 2.16 -11.87
N VAL A 287 -1.66 3.09 -12.21
CA VAL A 287 -1.98 4.29 -13.00
C VAL A 287 -2.22 3.91 -14.45
N ARG A 288 -1.36 3.04 -15.02
CA ARG A 288 -1.50 2.52 -16.39
C ARG A 288 -2.84 1.80 -16.58
N GLY A 289 -3.19 0.90 -15.66
CA GLY A 289 -4.44 0.15 -15.70
C GLY A 289 -5.69 1.05 -15.60
N ARG A 290 -5.65 2.10 -14.76
CA ARG A 290 -6.75 3.07 -14.64
C ARG A 290 -6.89 3.95 -15.89
N ALA A 291 -5.78 4.37 -16.50
CA ALA A 291 -5.80 5.12 -17.76
C ALA A 291 -6.37 4.27 -18.90
N GLN A 292 -5.98 3.00 -19.02
CA GLN A 292 -6.56 2.07 -20.00
C GLN A 292 -8.05 1.82 -19.75
N GLN A 293 -8.48 1.74 -18.49
CA GLN A 293 -9.90 1.65 -18.16
C GLN A 293 -10.67 2.89 -18.63
N LEU A 294 -10.09 4.08 -18.44
CA LEU A 294 -10.70 5.34 -18.90
C LEU A 294 -10.79 5.41 -20.41
N ASP A 295 -9.72 5.08 -21.13
CA ASP A 295 -9.73 5.03 -22.59
C ASP A 295 -10.86 4.14 -23.12
N ARG A 296 -10.96 2.89 -22.63
CA ARG A 296 -12.07 1.99 -23.00
C ARG A 296 -13.45 2.58 -22.72
N THR A 297 -13.63 3.28 -21.59
CA THR A 297 -14.90 3.95 -21.26
C THR A 297 -15.19 5.10 -22.23
N LEU A 298 -14.19 5.92 -22.55
CA LEU A 298 -14.32 7.05 -23.47
C LEU A 298 -14.63 6.57 -24.89
N GLN A 299 -13.89 5.60 -25.42
CA GLN A 299 -14.12 5.02 -26.75
C GLN A 299 -15.54 4.47 -26.89
N ARG A 300 -16.04 3.77 -25.86
CA ARG A 300 -17.40 3.22 -25.85
C ARG A 300 -18.48 4.30 -25.82
N ARG A 301 -18.26 5.39 -25.07
CA ARG A 301 -19.29 6.41 -24.82
C ARG A 301 -19.27 7.55 -25.85
N TYR A 302 -18.11 7.82 -26.45
CA TYR A 302 -17.86 8.94 -27.35
C TYR A 302 -17.07 8.52 -28.61
N PRO A 303 -17.52 7.50 -29.37
CA PRO A 303 -16.75 6.92 -30.48
C PRO A 303 -16.50 7.88 -31.66
N GLN A 304 -17.24 8.99 -31.73
CA GLN A 304 -17.11 9.99 -32.81
C GLN A 304 -16.34 11.25 -32.36
N HIS A 305 -15.85 11.28 -31.12
CA HIS A 305 -15.16 12.44 -30.57
C HIS A 305 -13.67 12.38 -30.92
N SER A 306 -13.16 13.30 -31.75
CA SER A 306 -11.78 13.24 -32.25
C SER A 306 -10.73 13.20 -31.13
N ALA A 307 -10.90 14.03 -30.10
CA ALA A 307 -9.99 14.06 -28.96
C ALA A 307 -9.91 12.71 -28.20
N VAL A 308 -10.96 11.88 -28.26
CA VAL A 308 -10.96 10.54 -27.64
C VAL A 308 -10.08 9.59 -28.45
N ALA A 309 -10.15 9.64 -29.79
CA ALA A 309 -9.27 8.86 -30.65
C ALA A 309 -7.80 9.26 -30.46
N GLU A 310 -7.50 10.57 -30.46
CA GLU A 310 -6.16 11.11 -30.21
C GLU A 310 -5.61 10.67 -28.85
N PHE A 311 -6.41 10.76 -27.79
CA PHE A 311 -6.01 10.31 -26.46
C PHE A 311 -5.67 8.80 -26.43
N GLY A 312 -6.44 7.96 -27.14
CA GLY A 312 -6.17 6.53 -27.25
C GLY A 312 -4.82 6.23 -27.91
N GLU A 313 -4.48 6.97 -28.97
CA GLU A 313 -3.18 6.88 -29.64
C GLU A 313 -2.02 7.34 -28.74
N GLU A 314 -2.18 8.48 -28.07
CA GLU A 314 -1.22 9.00 -27.08
C GLU A 314 -0.95 7.99 -25.97
N LEU A 315 -2.00 7.42 -25.40
CA LEU A 315 -1.89 6.42 -24.35
C LEU A 315 -1.18 5.16 -24.84
N HIS A 316 -1.48 4.70 -26.05
CA HIS A 316 -0.80 3.53 -26.64
C HIS A 316 0.71 3.75 -26.76
N VAL A 317 1.12 4.90 -27.31
CA VAL A 317 2.54 5.27 -27.45
C VAL A 317 3.22 5.37 -26.08
N LEU A 318 2.58 6.04 -25.12
CA LEU A 318 3.13 6.21 -23.78
C LEU A 318 3.31 4.87 -23.04
N LEU A 319 2.39 3.93 -23.23
CA LEU A 319 2.44 2.63 -22.55
C LEU A 319 3.39 1.63 -23.22
N ALA A 320 3.74 1.83 -24.48
CA ALA A 320 4.73 1.03 -25.19
C ALA A 320 6.19 1.40 -24.85
N ALA A 321 6.40 2.60 -24.27
CA ALA A 321 7.70 3.10 -23.78
C ALA A 321 7.99 2.64 -22.34
#